data_AF-A0A496RJ56-F1
#
_entry.id   AF-A0A496RJ56-F1
#
_cell.length_a   1.000
_cell.length_b   1.000
_cell.length_c   1.000
_cell.angle_alpha   90.00
_cell.angle_beta   90.00
_cell.angle_gamma   90.00
#
_symmetry.space_group_name_H-M   'P 1'
#
loop_
_entity.id
_entity.type
_entity.pdbx_description
1 polymer ?
#
loop_
_entity_poly.entity_id
_entity_poly.type
_entity_poly.pdbx_seq_one_letter_code
_entity_poly.pdbx_strand_id
1 'polypeptide(L)'
;MKIIPFFVIIPLGIAFLVSLFGRKIKNLGDILGPLGTLALLALSLYSVKLVKSHQVLVYKVGGWVPPMGISMVLDGLTSFMLVTVSLVSFLIALYSVNYMNKYTDKYKFYTLFMLMLAGMNGIIITGDLFNLFVFLEIASISSYALVAFGTEAEELEASFKYAIMGSVASCFILLGIALLYSYTSSLNMADIARVLTVKHSVIFLNFVAVLFFAGFGLKAALVPFHAWLPDAHPSAPAPISAMLSGVLIKVLGVYALVRVLFNIFGMNYTFSVILMILGVISMLVGVFLAVGQWDLKRLLAYHSISQIGYVILGIGLGTP
;
A
#
# COMPACT_ATOMS: atom_id res chain seq x y z
N MET A 1 -5.57 -20.20 -11.19
CA MET A 1 -4.73 -19.20 -11.90
C MET A 1 -5.51 -17.96 -12.36
N LYS A 2 -6.69 -18.09 -13.01
CA LYS A 2 -7.45 -16.95 -13.57
C LYS A 2 -8.03 -15.96 -12.54
N ILE A 3 -7.94 -16.23 -11.23
CA ILE A 3 -8.55 -15.38 -10.21
C ILE A 3 -7.73 -14.11 -9.89
N ILE A 4 -6.41 -14.13 -10.11
CA ILE A 4 -5.49 -13.09 -9.62
C ILE A 4 -5.84 -11.70 -10.17
N PRO A 5 -6.14 -11.53 -11.47
CA PRO A 5 -6.50 -10.21 -12.00
C PRO A 5 -7.78 -9.62 -11.40
N PHE A 6 -8.71 -10.44 -10.88
CA PHE A 6 -9.98 -9.95 -10.35
C PHE A 6 -9.81 -9.08 -9.10
N PHE A 7 -8.71 -9.23 -8.35
CA PHE A 7 -8.39 -8.34 -7.23
C PHE A 7 -8.21 -6.87 -7.65
N VAL A 8 -7.87 -6.62 -8.92
CA VAL A 8 -7.73 -5.27 -9.49
C VAL A 8 -8.92 -4.92 -10.38
N ILE A 9 -9.41 -5.86 -11.19
CA ILE A 9 -10.52 -5.62 -12.15
C ILE A 9 -11.81 -5.23 -11.42
N ILE A 10 -12.17 -5.91 -10.33
CA ILE A 10 -13.41 -5.63 -9.58
C ILE A 10 -13.41 -4.18 -9.04
N PRO A 11 -12.42 -3.74 -8.25
CA PRO A 11 -12.43 -2.38 -7.72
C PRO A 11 -12.30 -1.31 -8.82
N LEU A 12 -11.48 -1.53 -9.87
CA LEU A 12 -11.42 -0.59 -11.00
C LEU A 12 -12.75 -0.49 -11.76
N GLY A 13 -13.40 -1.63 -12.01
CA GLY A 13 -14.70 -1.67 -12.68
C GLY A 13 -15.78 -0.95 -11.88
N ILE A 14 -15.80 -1.15 -10.56
CA ILE A 14 -16.75 -0.43 -9.69
C ILE A 14 -16.43 1.06 -9.65
N ALA A 15 -15.16 1.46 -9.52
CA ALA A 15 -14.77 2.86 -9.56
C ALA A 15 -15.24 3.54 -10.86
N PHE A 16 -15.05 2.89 -12.00
CA PHE A 16 -15.50 3.39 -13.30
C PHE A 16 -17.03 3.51 -13.38
N LEU A 17 -17.78 2.48 -12.98
CA LEU A 17 -19.24 2.50 -13.00
C LEU A 17 -19.82 3.56 -12.06
N VAL A 18 -19.26 3.72 -10.86
CA VAL A 18 -19.70 4.73 -9.89
C VAL A 18 -19.36 6.14 -10.37
N SER A 19 -18.21 6.36 -11.00
CA SER A 19 -17.86 7.65 -11.59
C SER A 19 -18.85 8.04 -12.71
N LEU A 20 -19.21 7.09 -13.58
CA LEU A 20 -20.05 7.35 -14.75
C LEU A 20 -21.53 7.53 -14.40
N PHE A 21 -22.07 6.70 -13.51
CA PHE A 21 -23.50 6.64 -13.22
C PHE A 21 -23.89 7.14 -11.82
N GLY A 22 -22.94 7.28 -10.90
CA GLY A 22 -23.22 7.60 -9.49
C GLY A 22 -23.82 8.98 -9.27
N ARG A 23 -23.62 9.93 -10.21
CA ARG A 23 -24.31 11.23 -10.18
C ARG A 23 -25.82 11.10 -10.45
N LYS A 24 -26.22 10.17 -11.32
CA LYS A 24 -27.63 9.91 -11.65
C LYS A 24 -28.29 8.95 -10.66
N ILE A 25 -27.57 7.90 -10.26
CA ILE A 25 -28.04 6.86 -9.35
C ILE A 25 -27.33 7.03 -8.00
N LYS A 26 -27.93 7.82 -7.09
CA LYS A 26 -27.30 8.22 -5.82
C LYS A 26 -26.88 7.03 -4.95
N ASN A 27 -27.63 5.93 -4.97
CA ASN A 27 -27.39 4.75 -4.13
C ASN A 27 -26.42 3.74 -4.78
N LEU A 28 -25.91 4.00 -5.99
CA LEU A 28 -25.09 3.04 -6.73
C LEU A 28 -23.80 2.68 -5.96
N GLY A 29 -23.14 3.68 -5.37
CA GLY A 29 -21.95 3.47 -4.55
C GLY A 29 -22.23 2.67 -3.27
N ASP A 30 -23.38 2.89 -2.64
CA ASP A 30 -23.80 2.19 -1.43
C ASP A 30 -24.09 0.70 -1.66
N ILE A 31 -24.47 0.35 -2.88
CA ILE A 31 -24.75 -1.03 -3.28
C ILE A 31 -23.47 -1.69 -3.79
N LEU A 32 -22.81 -1.08 -4.79
CA LEU A 32 -21.63 -1.66 -5.42
C LEU A 32 -20.41 -1.67 -4.49
N GLY A 33 -20.31 -0.72 -3.56
CA GLY A 33 -19.21 -0.61 -2.60
C GLY A 33 -19.08 -1.87 -1.73
N PRO A 34 -20.06 -2.15 -0.87
CA PRO A 34 -20.08 -3.35 -0.03
C PRO A 34 -20.12 -4.66 -0.82
N LEU A 35 -20.85 -4.73 -1.94
CA LEU A 35 -20.89 -5.95 -2.76
C LEU A 35 -19.52 -6.25 -3.39
N GLY A 36 -18.83 -5.22 -3.88
CA GLY A 36 -17.49 -5.35 -4.45
C GLY A 36 -16.46 -5.83 -3.44
N THR A 37 -16.43 -5.21 -2.25
CA THR A 37 -15.51 -5.61 -1.19
C THR A 37 -15.85 -6.99 -0.61
N LEU A 38 -17.13 -7.37 -0.55
CA LEU A 38 -17.54 -8.73 -0.19
C LEU A 38 -17.05 -9.76 -1.21
N ALA A 39 -17.15 -9.46 -2.51
CA ALA A 39 -16.62 -10.33 -3.56
C ALA A 39 -15.09 -10.50 -3.44
N LEU A 40 -14.36 -9.41 -3.15
CA LEU A 40 -12.92 -9.45 -2.88
C LEU A 40 -12.57 -10.27 -1.63
N LEU A 41 -13.39 -10.17 -0.57
CA LEU A 41 -13.22 -10.99 0.63
C LEU A 41 -13.44 -12.48 0.33
N ALA A 42 -14.48 -12.83 -0.43
CA ALA A 42 -14.70 -14.22 -0.85
C ALA A 42 -13.53 -14.74 -1.73
N LEU A 43 -13.02 -13.92 -2.65
CA LEU A 43 -11.87 -14.27 -3.50
C LEU A 43 -10.58 -14.44 -2.69
N SER A 44 -10.33 -13.59 -1.69
CA SER A 44 -9.13 -13.69 -0.83
C SER A 44 -9.20 -14.89 0.12
N LEU A 45 -10.37 -15.26 0.63
CA LEU A 45 -10.52 -16.51 1.37
C LEU A 45 -10.31 -17.73 0.47
N TYR A 46 -10.74 -17.66 -0.79
CA TYR A 46 -10.46 -18.70 -1.77
C TYR A 46 -8.98 -18.77 -2.15
N SER A 47 -8.25 -17.64 -2.21
CA SER A 47 -6.80 -17.65 -2.48
C SER A 47 -6.00 -18.41 -1.44
N VAL A 48 -6.42 -18.40 -0.16
CA VAL A 48 -5.75 -19.17 0.90
C VAL A 48 -5.74 -20.68 0.59
N LYS A 49 -6.87 -21.22 0.08
CA LYS A 49 -6.97 -22.63 -0.31
C LYS A 49 -6.07 -22.96 -1.51
N LEU A 50 -5.95 -22.03 -2.45
CA LEU A 50 -5.12 -22.20 -3.64
C LEU A 50 -3.62 -22.19 -3.30
N VAL A 51 -3.19 -21.27 -2.43
CA VAL A 51 -1.78 -21.20 -2.00
C VAL A 51 -1.40 -22.45 -1.21
N LYS A 52 -2.29 -22.97 -0.36
CA LYS A 52 -2.04 -24.22 0.38
C LYS A 52 -1.82 -25.43 -0.54
N SER A 53 -2.41 -25.44 -1.73
CA SER A 53 -2.28 -26.55 -2.69
C SER A 53 -1.13 -26.40 -3.68
N HIS A 54 -0.78 -25.17 -4.07
CA HIS A 54 0.18 -24.92 -5.17
C HIS A 54 1.46 -24.17 -4.74
N GLN A 55 1.60 -23.81 -3.46
CA GLN A 55 2.67 -23.00 -2.86
C GLN A 55 2.81 -21.57 -3.41
N VAL A 56 3.02 -21.40 -4.72
CA VAL A 56 3.11 -20.09 -5.39
C VAL A 56 2.41 -20.17 -6.76
N LEU A 57 1.54 -19.20 -7.04
CA LEU A 57 0.84 -19.09 -8.32
C LEU A 57 1.29 -17.85 -9.07
N VAL A 58 1.73 -18.03 -10.31
CA VAL A 58 2.14 -16.94 -11.20
C VAL A 58 1.16 -16.83 -12.36
N TYR A 59 0.55 -15.65 -12.52
CA TYR A 59 -0.28 -15.30 -13.66
C TYR A 59 0.49 -14.40 -14.62
N LYS A 60 0.54 -14.81 -15.90
CA LYS A 60 1.22 -14.09 -16.98
C LYS A 60 0.20 -13.23 -17.72
N VAL A 61 0.34 -11.91 -17.62
CA VAL A 61 -0.59 -10.97 -18.26
C VAL A 61 -0.40 -11.05 -19.78
N GLY A 62 -1.51 -11.22 -20.51
CA GLY A 62 -1.50 -11.31 -21.98
C GLY A 62 -0.83 -12.56 -22.57
N GLY A 63 -0.44 -13.54 -21.75
CA GLY A 63 0.26 -14.74 -22.20
C GLY A 63 1.76 -14.55 -22.48
N TRP A 64 2.28 -13.35 -22.30
CA TRP A 64 3.70 -13.05 -22.48
C TRP A 64 4.53 -13.69 -21.36
N VAL A 65 5.61 -14.39 -21.73
CA VAL A 65 6.49 -15.04 -20.76
C VAL A 65 7.41 -13.99 -20.12
N PRO A 66 7.62 -14.02 -18.78
CA PRO A 66 8.63 -13.19 -18.14
C PRO A 66 10.03 -13.44 -18.75
N PRO A 67 10.89 -12.42 -18.92
CA PRO A 67 10.79 -11.07 -18.35
C PRO A 67 10.04 -10.03 -19.20
N MET A 68 9.64 -10.34 -20.44
CA MET A 68 8.99 -9.35 -21.32
C MET A 68 7.53 -9.05 -20.96
N GLY A 69 6.87 -9.95 -20.21
CA GLY A 69 5.49 -9.80 -19.75
C GLY A 69 5.38 -9.45 -18.27
N ILE A 70 4.29 -8.75 -17.90
CA ILE A 70 3.94 -8.49 -16.51
C ILE A 70 3.49 -9.79 -15.84
N SER A 71 4.10 -10.12 -14.70
CA SER A 71 3.67 -11.23 -13.85
C SER A 71 2.91 -10.73 -12.63
N MET A 72 1.78 -11.36 -12.33
CA MET A 72 1.11 -11.23 -11.03
C MET A 72 1.34 -12.51 -10.22
N VAL A 73 1.76 -12.37 -8.97
CA VAL A 73 2.22 -13.46 -8.11
C VAL A 73 1.36 -13.56 -6.85
N LEU A 74 0.94 -14.78 -6.54
CA LEU A 74 0.13 -15.11 -5.38
C LEU A 74 0.85 -16.19 -4.56
N ASP A 75 1.40 -15.78 -3.42
CA ASP A 75 2.03 -16.64 -2.41
C ASP A 75 1.35 -16.49 -1.04
N GLY A 76 1.93 -17.07 0.01
CA GLY A 76 1.41 -17.03 1.38
C GLY A 76 1.25 -15.61 1.92
N LEU A 77 2.26 -14.76 1.75
CA LEU A 77 2.23 -13.38 2.24
C LEU A 77 1.25 -12.53 1.42
N THR A 78 1.20 -12.71 0.09
CA THR A 78 0.20 -12.07 -0.78
C THR A 78 -1.20 -12.42 -0.31
N SER A 79 -1.49 -13.71 -0.08
CA SER A 79 -2.82 -14.14 0.34
C SER A 79 -3.20 -13.62 1.72
N PHE A 80 -2.26 -13.58 2.67
CA PHE A 80 -2.49 -13.00 4.00
C PHE A 80 -2.85 -11.52 3.91
N MET A 81 -2.10 -10.75 3.12
CA MET A 81 -2.36 -9.33 2.92
C MET A 81 -3.67 -9.06 2.17
N LEU A 82 -4.00 -9.85 1.15
CA LEU A 82 -5.28 -9.74 0.44
C LEU A 82 -6.48 -9.99 1.36
N VAL A 83 -6.41 -11.00 2.24
CA VAL A 83 -7.47 -11.25 3.23
C VAL A 83 -7.60 -10.07 4.18
N THR A 84 -6.48 -9.57 4.70
CA THR A 84 -6.46 -8.44 5.64
C THR A 84 -7.07 -7.18 5.01
N VAL A 85 -6.63 -6.83 3.81
CA VAL A 85 -7.15 -5.68 3.05
C VAL A 85 -8.62 -5.86 2.70
N SER A 86 -9.03 -7.04 2.25
CA SER A 86 -10.43 -7.30 1.86
C SER A 86 -11.37 -7.26 3.07
N LEU A 87 -10.94 -7.79 4.21
CA LEU A 87 -11.74 -7.76 5.45
C LEU A 87 -11.93 -6.33 5.95
N VAL A 88 -10.83 -5.57 6.07
CA VAL A 88 -10.89 -4.18 6.54
C VAL A 88 -11.70 -3.31 5.58
N SER A 89 -11.46 -3.43 4.27
CA SER A 89 -12.23 -2.68 3.27
C SER A 89 -13.71 -3.05 3.24
N PHE A 90 -14.08 -4.31 3.48
CA PHE A 90 -15.48 -4.72 3.59
C PHE A 90 -16.19 -4.07 4.78
N LEU A 91 -15.59 -4.13 5.98
CA LEU A 91 -16.15 -3.49 7.17
C LEU A 91 -16.27 -1.97 7.00
N ILE A 92 -15.27 -1.35 6.37
CA ILE A 92 -15.27 0.09 6.10
C ILE A 92 -16.31 0.45 5.04
N ALA A 93 -16.49 -0.35 3.99
CA ALA A 93 -17.53 -0.12 2.98
C ALA A 93 -18.93 -0.17 3.60
N LEU A 94 -19.20 -1.12 4.51
CA LEU A 94 -20.46 -1.19 5.26
C LEU A 94 -20.66 0.03 6.16
N TYR A 95 -19.64 0.40 6.94
CA TYR A 95 -19.70 1.57 7.82
C TYR A 95 -19.93 2.87 7.05
N SER A 96 -19.34 2.99 5.86
CA SER A 96 -19.42 4.18 5.01
C SER A 96 -20.83 4.45 4.47
N VAL A 97 -21.69 3.43 4.37
CA VAL A 97 -23.07 3.58 3.85
C VAL A 97 -23.84 4.61 4.68
N ASN A 98 -23.76 4.57 6.01
CA ASN A 98 -24.45 5.54 6.85
C ASN A 98 -23.58 6.76 7.14
N TYR A 99 -22.29 6.57 7.37
CA TYR A 99 -21.39 7.65 7.79
C TYR A 99 -21.26 8.74 6.71
N MET A 100 -21.11 8.34 5.45
CA MET A 100 -20.86 9.29 4.36
C MET A 100 -22.09 10.09 3.93
N ASN A 101 -23.27 9.84 4.50
CA ASN A 101 -24.46 10.68 4.28
C ASN A 101 -24.29 12.11 4.84
N LYS A 102 -23.30 12.33 5.70
CA LYS A 102 -22.95 13.65 6.25
C LYS A 102 -22.19 14.54 5.26
N TYR A 103 -21.63 13.95 4.20
CA TYR A 103 -20.84 14.65 3.20
C TYR A 103 -21.61 14.78 1.88
N THR A 104 -21.21 15.74 1.05
CA THR A 104 -21.75 15.91 -0.30
C THR A 104 -21.08 14.92 -1.28
N ASP A 105 -21.73 14.66 -2.42
CA ASP A 105 -21.16 13.88 -3.53
C ASP A 105 -20.55 12.51 -3.16
N LYS A 106 -21.28 11.71 -2.37
CA LYS A 106 -20.91 10.35 -1.93
C LYS A 106 -20.38 9.42 -3.04
N TYR A 107 -20.82 9.58 -4.28
CA TYR A 107 -20.29 8.78 -5.40
C TYR A 107 -18.80 9.04 -5.68
N LYS A 108 -18.29 10.26 -5.45
CA LYS A 108 -16.87 10.58 -5.56
C LYS A 108 -16.06 9.82 -4.51
N PHE A 109 -16.57 9.73 -3.28
CA PHE A 109 -15.96 8.93 -2.21
C PHE A 109 -15.81 7.46 -2.64
N TYR A 110 -16.89 6.81 -3.10
CA TYR A 110 -16.81 5.41 -3.51
C TYR A 110 -15.91 5.18 -4.71
N THR A 111 -15.85 6.14 -5.64
CA THR A 111 -14.92 6.10 -6.77
C THR A 111 -13.48 6.10 -6.28
N LEU A 112 -13.11 7.06 -5.44
CA LEU A 112 -11.75 7.18 -4.89
C LEU A 112 -11.39 6.01 -3.96
N PHE A 113 -12.34 5.57 -3.13
CA PHE A 113 -12.16 4.41 -2.24
C PHE A 113 -11.85 3.14 -3.03
N MET A 114 -12.56 2.90 -4.13
CA MET A 114 -12.32 1.75 -4.99
C MET A 114 -11.02 1.87 -5.80
N LEU A 115 -10.63 3.07 -6.26
CA LEU A 115 -9.32 3.28 -6.87
C LEU A 115 -8.17 3.01 -5.87
N MET A 116 -8.31 3.49 -4.63
CA MET A 116 -7.35 3.21 -3.57
C MET A 116 -7.22 1.70 -3.32
N LEU A 117 -8.35 0.99 -3.24
CA LEU A 117 -8.37 -0.46 -3.06
C LEU A 117 -7.75 -1.21 -4.24
N ALA A 118 -8.01 -0.78 -5.47
CA ALA A 118 -7.40 -1.33 -6.68
C ALA A 118 -5.87 -1.17 -6.67
N GLY A 119 -5.38 0.02 -6.31
CA GLY A 119 -3.95 0.29 -6.18
C GLY A 119 -3.31 -0.59 -5.10
N MET A 120 -3.91 -0.67 -3.91
CA MET A 120 -3.40 -1.54 -2.84
C MET A 120 -3.36 -3.01 -3.25
N ASN A 121 -4.44 -3.54 -3.83
CA ASN A 121 -4.48 -4.92 -4.30
C ASN A 121 -3.45 -5.18 -5.42
N GLY A 122 -3.25 -4.20 -6.31
CA GLY A 122 -2.25 -4.25 -7.37
C GLY A 122 -0.81 -4.32 -6.83
N ILE A 123 -0.47 -3.52 -5.82
CA ILE A 123 0.82 -3.61 -5.11
C ILE A 123 1.00 -5.00 -4.50
N ILE A 124 -0.06 -5.57 -3.92
CA ILE A 124 0.01 -6.87 -3.26
C ILE A 124 0.32 -7.99 -4.28
N ILE A 125 -0.35 -8.00 -5.44
CA ILE A 125 -0.24 -9.09 -6.39
C ILE A 125 0.85 -8.91 -7.45
N THR A 126 1.49 -7.75 -7.58
CA THR A 126 2.47 -7.52 -8.66
C THR A 126 3.81 -8.24 -8.41
N GLY A 127 4.40 -8.79 -9.48
CA GLY A 127 5.78 -9.30 -9.51
C GLY A 127 6.74 -8.44 -10.33
N ASP A 128 6.32 -7.22 -10.67
CA ASP A 128 7.08 -6.26 -11.47
C ASP A 128 7.22 -4.92 -10.72
N LEU A 129 8.44 -4.36 -10.71
CA LEU A 129 8.77 -3.14 -9.97
C LEU A 129 8.07 -1.89 -10.52
N PHE A 130 8.00 -1.74 -11.84
CA PHE A 130 7.36 -0.57 -12.42
C PHE A 130 5.85 -0.64 -12.23
N ASN A 131 5.26 -1.82 -12.38
CA ASN A 131 3.85 -2.04 -12.08
C ASN A 131 3.52 -1.82 -10.60
N LEU A 132 4.44 -2.16 -9.67
CA LEU A 132 4.34 -1.78 -8.26
C LEU A 132 4.26 -0.27 -8.09
N PHE A 133 5.12 0.48 -8.77
CA PHE A 133 5.11 1.94 -8.73
C PHE A 133 3.79 2.52 -9.25
N VAL A 134 3.28 2.03 -10.39
CA VAL A 134 2.00 2.50 -10.96
C VAL A 134 0.85 2.29 -9.97
N PHE A 135 0.73 1.10 -9.37
CA PHE A 135 -0.31 0.83 -8.39
C PHE A 135 -0.14 1.62 -7.09
N LEU A 136 1.11 1.87 -6.68
CA LEU A 136 1.43 2.74 -5.55
C LEU A 136 0.95 4.18 -5.79
N GLU A 137 1.13 4.73 -6.99
CA GLU A 137 0.62 6.06 -7.34
C GLU A 137 -0.90 6.11 -7.40
N ILE A 138 -1.55 5.10 -7.98
CA ILE A 138 -3.02 5.00 -7.99
C ILE A 138 -3.57 5.03 -6.56
N ALA A 139 -2.99 4.24 -5.65
CA ALA A 139 -3.40 4.23 -4.25
C ALA A 139 -3.10 5.56 -3.54
N SER A 140 -1.92 6.12 -3.77
CA SER A 140 -1.46 7.36 -3.15
C SER A 140 -2.33 8.56 -3.53
N ILE A 141 -2.53 8.81 -4.83
CA ILE A 141 -3.32 9.95 -5.32
C ILE A 141 -4.77 9.84 -4.85
N SER A 142 -5.34 8.63 -4.89
CA SER A 142 -6.68 8.39 -4.38
C SER A 142 -6.79 8.70 -2.89
N SER A 143 -5.77 8.32 -2.10
CA SER A 143 -5.74 8.61 -0.67
C SER A 143 -5.58 10.09 -0.35
N TYR A 144 -4.79 10.86 -1.13
CA TYR A 144 -4.67 12.30 -0.99
C TYR A 144 -6.05 12.97 -1.16
N ALA A 145 -6.74 12.65 -2.25
CA ALA A 145 -8.07 13.17 -2.52
C ALA A 145 -9.10 12.78 -1.44
N LEU A 146 -8.96 11.60 -0.83
CA LEU A 146 -9.82 11.13 0.26
C LEU A 146 -9.54 11.82 1.61
N VAL A 147 -8.31 12.27 1.85
CA VAL A 147 -7.98 13.09 3.04
C VAL A 147 -8.59 14.49 2.90
N ALA A 148 -8.57 15.07 1.70
CA ALA A 148 -9.18 16.37 1.38
C ALA A 148 -10.71 16.31 1.14
N PHE A 149 -11.40 15.23 1.48
CA PHE A 149 -12.76 14.99 0.98
C PHE A 149 -13.82 15.97 1.49
N GLY A 150 -13.74 16.42 2.75
CA GLY A 150 -14.66 17.41 3.32
C GLY A 150 -14.35 18.85 2.90
N THR A 151 -13.22 19.10 2.24
CA THR A 151 -12.83 20.37 1.60
C THR A 151 -12.65 21.56 2.55
N GLU A 152 -12.62 21.34 3.85
CA GLU A 152 -12.29 22.36 4.85
C GLU A 152 -10.80 22.74 4.80
N ALA A 153 -10.45 23.93 5.27
CA ALA A 153 -9.09 24.47 5.17
C ALA A 153 -8.03 23.53 5.79
N GLU A 154 -8.31 22.99 6.97
CA GLU A 154 -7.42 22.04 7.67
C GLU A 154 -7.28 20.70 6.92
N GLU A 155 -8.31 20.28 6.21
CA GLU A 155 -8.30 19.03 5.42
C GLU A 155 -7.51 19.17 4.13
N LEU A 156 -7.65 20.33 3.47
CA LEU A 156 -6.85 20.68 2.30
C LEU A 156 -5.38 20.83 2.65
N GLU A 157 -5.06 21.48 3.78
CA GLU A 157 -3.69 21.61 4.28
C GLU A 157 -3.06 20.23 4.58
N ALA A 158 -3.77 19.38 5.33
CA ALA A 158 -3.30 18.04 5.66
C ALA A 158 -3.06 17.19 4.40
N SER A 159 -3.99 17.22 3.45
CA SER A 159 -3.84 16.55 2.15
C SER A 159 -2.64 17.10 1.36
N PHE A 160 -2.42 18.41 1.37
CA PHE A 160 -1.29 19.02 0.67
C PHE A 160 0.06 18.58 1.26
N LYS A 161 0.20 18.63 2.59
CA LYS A 161 1.40 18.10 3.29
C LYS A 161 1.62 16.62 2.96
N TYR A 162 0.54 15.83 2.98
CA TYR A 162 0.60 14.42 2.65
C TYR A 162 1.02 14.18 1.18
N ALA A 163 0.45 14.93 0.24
CA ALA A 163 0.78 14.82 -1.18
C ALA A 163 2.23 15.21 -1.48
N ILE A 164 2.77 16.28 -0.86
CA ILE A 164 4.17 16.68 -1.02
C ILE A 164 5.10 15.59 -0.51
N MET A 165 4.95 15.18 0.75
CA MET A 165 5.81 14.15 1.33
C MET A 165 5.71 12.85 0.52
N GLY A 166 4.49 12.47 0.16
CA GLY A 166 4.21 11.34 -0.68
C GLY A 166 4.87 11.39 -2.05
N SER A 167 4.90 12.56 -2.70
CA SER A 167 5.58 12.76 -4.00
C SER A 167 7.10 12.63 -3.85
N VAL A 168 7.69 13.15 -2.77
CA VAL A 168 9.12 12.97 -2.48
C VAL A 168 9.47 11.49 -2.32
N ALA A 169 8.64 10.71 -1.62
CA ALA A 169 8.84 9.27 -1.53
C ALA A 169 8.76 8.58 -2.88
N SER A 170 7.77 8.94 -3.69
CA SER A 170 7.59 8.39 -5.03
C SER A 170 8.78 8.70 -5.94
N CYS A 171 9.39 9.89 -5.82
CA CYS A 171 10.64 10.22 -6.51
C CYS A 171 11.79 9.29 -6.11
N PHE A 172 11.98 9.00 -4.82
CA PHE A 172 13.02 8.06 -4.37
C PHE A 172 12.77 6.64 -4.90
N ILE A 173 11.54 6.16 -4.84
CA ILE A 173 11.16 4.83 -5.35
C ILE A 173 11.40 4.75 -6.86
N LEU A 174 10.92 5.73 -7.63
CA LEU A 174 11.08 5.75 -9.09
C LEU A 174 12.55 5.85 -9.50
N LEU A 175 13.35 6.67 -8.81
CA LEU A 175 14.79 6.75 -9.04
C LEU A 175 15.48 5.41 -8.76
N GLY A 176 15.13 4.73 -7.66
CA GLY A 176 15.62 3.39 -7.35
C GLY A 176 15.28 2.38 -8.44
N ILE A 177 14.05 2.40 -8.95
CA ILE A 177 13.62 1.54 -10.07
C ILE A 177 14.41 1.87 -11.34
N ALA A 178 14.56 3.14 -11.70
CA ALA A 178 15.28 3.57 -12.89
C ALA A 178 16.75 3.14 -12.86
N LEU A 179 17.40 3.23 -11.70
CA LEU A 179 18.77 2.75 -11.52
C LEU A 179 18.85 1.22 -11.60
N LEU A 180 17.96 0.47 -10.94
CA LEU A 180 17.95 -0.99 -11.09
C LEU A 180 17.74 -1.42 -12.54
N TYR A 181 16.85 -0.74 -13.25
CA TYR A 181 16.62 -1.02 -14.67
C TYR A 181 17.86 -0.72 -15.51
N SER A 182 18.56 0.39 -15.28
CA SER A 182 19.79 0.69 -16.02
C SER A 182 20.90 -0.35 -15.78
N TYR A 183 20.93 -0.97 -14.60
CA TYR A 183 21.92 -1.97 -14.23
C TYR A 183 21.56 -3.39 -14.69
N THR A 184 20.27 -3.77 -14.61
CA THR A 184 19.79 -5.14 -14.86
C THR A 184 19.05 -5.33 -16.17
N SER A 185 18.61 -4.24 -16.82
CA SER A 185 17.78 -4.24 -18.02
C SER A 185 16.46 -5.03 -17.88
N SER A 186 15.97 -5.18 -16.65
CA SER A 186 14.75 -5.92 -16.32
C SER A 186 13.92 -5.18 -15.28
N LEU A 187 12.59 -5.34 -15.35
CA LEU A 187 11.63 -4.80 -14.38
C LEU A 187 10.95 -5.92 -13.57
N ASN A 188 11.11 -7.16 -14.01
CA ASN A 188 10.57 -8.33 -13.32
C ASN A 188 11.40 -8.66 -12.08
N MET A 189 10.78 -8.68 -10.89
CA MET A 189 11.50 -8.83 -9.63
C MET A 189 12.34 -10.11 -9.55
N ALA A 190 11.83 -11.23 -10.06
CA ALA A 190 12.53 -12.52 -10.03
C ALA A 190 13.72 -12.56 -11.00
N ASP A 191 13.62 -11.85 -12.13
CA ASP A 191 14.69 -11.74 -13.10
C ASP A 191 15.80 -10.80 -12.63
N ILE A 192 15.43 -9.65 -12.03
CA ILE A 192 16.38 -8.73 -11.38
C ILE A 192 17.18 -9.49 -10.33
N ALA A 193 16.52 -10.23 -9.43
CA ALA A 193 17.18 -11.03 -8.40
C ALA A 193 18.24 -11.99 -8.99
N ARG A 194 17.91 -12.67 -10.08
CA ARG A 194 18.84 -13.57 -10.80
C ARG A 194 20.02 -12.83 -11.41
N VAL A 195 19.82 -11.65 -11.98
CA VAL A 195 20.91 -10.85 -12.53
C VAL A 195 21.86 -10.38 -11.43
N LEU A 196 21.31 -9.99 -10.27
CA LEU A 196 22.09 -9.50 -9.12
C LEU A 196 22.96 -10.58 -8.47
N THR A 197 22.65 -11.87 -8.63
CA THR A 197 23.55 -12.94 -8.16
C THR A 197 24.84 -13.04 -8.99
N VAL A 198 24.83 -12.55 -10.24
CA VAL A 198 25.99 -12.60 -11.14
C VAL A 198 26.69 -11.24 -11.21
N LYS A 199 25.90 -10.16 -11.36
CA LYS A 199 26.39 -8.77 -11.39
C LYS A 199 26.21 -8.16 -10.01
N HIS A 200 27.26 -8.17 -9.21
CA HIS A 200 27.21 -7.67 -7.84
C HIS A 200 28.12 -6.46 -7.64
N SER A 201 27.53 -5.27 -7.61
CA SER A 201 28.21 -4.02 -7.22
C SER A 201 27.67 -3.54 -5.88
N VAL A 202 28.45 -3.75 -4.81
CA VAL A 202 28.03 -3.46 -3.42
C VAL A 202 27.62 -1.99 -3.26
N ILE A 203 28.45 -1.06 -3.75
CA ILE A 203 28.22 0.39 -3.58
C ILE A 203 26.93 0.80 -4.29
N PHE A 204 26.74 0.33 -5.52
CA PHE A 204 25.55 0.63 -6.31
C PHE A 204 24.28 0.10 -5.65
N LEU A 205 24.28 -1.18 -5.24
CA LEU A 205 23.11 -1.80 -4.62
C LEU A 205 22.77 -1.19 -3.27
N ASN A 206 23.76 -0.81 -2.47
CA ASN A 206 23.54 -0.10 -1.21
C ASN A 206 22.92 1.29 -1.44
N PHE A 207 23.40 2.03 -2.45
CA PHE A 207 22.82 3.33 -2.78
C PHE A 207 21.34 3.20 -3.21
N VAL A 208 21.04 2.24 -4.09
CA VAL A 208 19.66 1.97 -4.51
C VAL A 208 18.80 1.50 -3.32
N ALA A 209 19.32 0.65 -2.44
CA ALA A 209 18.61 0.19 -1.26
C ALA A 209 18.25 1.37 -0.34
N VAL A 210 19.15 2.34 -0.14
CA VAL A 210 18.87 3.57 0.64
C VAL A 210 17.72 4.37 0.02
N LEU A 211 17.63 4.47 -1.30
CA LEU A 211 16.49 5.13 -1.97
C LEU A 211 15.17 4.41 -1.66
N PHE A 212 15.16 3.08 -1.68
CA PHE A 212 13.97 2.31 -1.31
C PHE A 212 13.63 2.41 0.17
N PHE A 213 14.62 2.40 1.08
CA PHE A 213 14.39 2.67 2.50
C PHE A 213 13.79 4.05 2.73
N ALA A 214 14.30 5.10 2.07
CA ALA A 214 13.77 6.45 2.19
C ALA A 214 12.34 6.55 1.63
N GLY A 215 12.12 6.04 0.42
CA GLY A 215 10.84 6.10 -0.26
C GLY A 215 9.74 5.29 0.44
N PHE A 216 9.96 3.99 0.64
CA PHE A 216 8.97 3.14 1.31
C PHE A 216 8.87 3.45 2.81
N GLY A 217 9.96 3.88 3.46
CA GLY A 217 9.93 4.32 4.86
C GLY A 217 9.03 5.54 5.07
N LEU A 218 9.05 6.50 4.14
CA LEU A 218 8.12 7.63 4.16
C LEU A 218 6.68 7.18 3.90
N LYS A 219 6.43 6.28 2.93
CA LYS A 219 5.09 5.70 2.68
C LYS A 219 4.58 4.88 3.88
N ALA A 220 5.48 4.30 4.67
CA ALA A 220 5.18 3.60 5.92
C ALA A 220 5.04 4.54 7.14
N ALA A 221 5.27 5.84 6.97
CA ALA A 221 5.33 6.83 8.06
C ALA A 221 6.33 6.46 9.17
N LEU A 222 7.49 5.89 8.80
CA LEU A 222 8.59 5.66 9.73
C LEU A 222 9.24 6.97 10.14
N VAL A 223 9.74 7.04 11.36
CA VAL A 223 10.53 8.18 11.84
C VAL A 223 11.87 8.19 11.09
N PRO A 224 12.33 9.34 10.56
CA PRO A 224 11.85 10.72 10.79
C PRO A 224 10.75 11.23 9.83
N PHE A 225 10.27 10.42 8.89
CA PHE A 225 9.32 10.79 7.82
C PHE A 225 7.82 10.69 8.18
N HIS A 226 7.51 10.62 9.47
CA HIS A 226 6.18 10.28 9.99
C HIS A 226 5.18 11.45 10.05
N ALA A 227 5.65 12.69 9.91
CA ALA A 227 4.88 13.90 10.26
C ALA A 227 3.57 14.10 9.47
N TRP A 228 3.45 13.51 8.27
CA TRP A 228 2.20 13.60 7.49
C TRP A 228 1.04 12.83 8.13
N LEU A 229 1.32 11.74 8.83
CA LEU A 229 0.30 10.80 9.29
C LEU A 229 -0.56 11.38 10.43
N PRO A 230 0.00 12.02 11.48
CA PRO A 230 -0.78 12.65 12.55
C PRO A 230 -1.65 13.82 12.10
N ASP A 231 -1.30 14.50 11.01
CA ASP A 231 -2.13 15.57 10.44
C ASP A 231 -3.23 15.00 9.51
N ALA A 232 -2.94 13.91 8.77
CA ALA A 232 -3.92 13.31 7.86
C ALA A 232 -5.08 12.60 8.58
N HIS A 233 -4.83 11.96 9.72
CA HIS A 233 -5.85 11.16 10.43
C HIS A 233 -7.02 11.97 10.98
N PRO A 234 -6.81 13.10 11.69
CA PRO A 234 -7.87 13.95 12.21
C PRO A 234 -8.76 14.51 11.10
N SER A 235 -8.11 14.98 10.03
CA SER A 235 -8.74 15.66 8.89
C SER A 235 -9.51 14.73 7.96
N ALA A 236 -9.12 13.46 7.85
CA ALA A 236 -9.85 12.52 7.00
C ALA A 236 -11.21 12.10 7.61
N PRO A 237 -12.23 11.82 6.77
CA PRO A 237 -13.44 11.11 7.20
C PRO A 237 -13.08 9.83 7.96
N ALA A 238 -13.82 9.48 9.01
CA ALA A 238 -13.49 8.32 9.85
C ALA A 238 -13.27 7.00 9.08
N PRO A 239 -14.05 6.65 8.03
CA PRO A 239 -13.78 5.47 7.20
C PRO A 239 -12.39 5.49 6.53
N ILE A 240 -11.93 6.66 6.10
CA ILE A 240 -10.64 6.83 5.44
C ILE A 240 -9.52 6.78 6.46
N SER A 241 -9.68 7.45 7.61
CA SER A 241 -8.74 7.36 8.73
C SER A 241 -8.51 5.89 9.14
N ALA A 242 -9.56 5.07 9.16
CA ALA A 242 -9.46 3.63 9.41
C ALA A 242 -8.70 2.87 8.31
N MET A 243 -8.90 3.18 7.01
CA MET A 243 -8.11 2.59 5.92
C MET A 243 -6.63 2.96 5.99
N LEU A 244 -6.34 4.26 6.23
CA LEU A 244 -4.98 4.81 6.30
C LEU A 244 -4.15 4.07 7.36
N SER A 245 -4.67 4.02 8.59
CA SER A 245 -4.00 3.33 9.70
C SER A 245 -4.05 1.84 9.51
N GLY A 246 -5.23 1.28 9.22
CA GLY A 246 -5.48 -0.16 9.21
C GLY A 246 -4.61 -0.91 8.23
N VAL A 247 -4.52 -0.43 6.98
CA VAL A 247 -3.96 -1.21 5.86
C VAL A 247 -3.09 -0.41 4.89
N LEU A 248 -3.35 0.89 4.65
CA LEU A 248 -2.65 1.65 3.60
C LEU A 248 -1.13 1.69 3.84
N ILE A 249 -0.69 2.14 5.03
CA ILE A 249 0.75 2.27 5.36
C ILE A 249 1.46 0.90 5.40
N LYS A 250 0.71 -0.18 5.69
CA LYS A 250 1.24 -1.55 5.65
C LYS A 250 1.47 -2.00 4.21
N VAL A 251 0.55 -1.69 3.30
CA VAL A 251 0.66 -2.13 1.90
C VAL A 251 1.66 -1.29 1.12
N LEU A 252 1.51 0.04 1.14
CA LEU A 252 2.32 0.96 0.33
C LEU A 252 3.76 1.10 0.84
N GLY A 253 3.97 0.95 2.16
CA GLY A 253 5.26 1.08 2.80
C GLY A 253 5.87 -0.28 3.14
N VAL A 254 5.38 -0.90 4.20
CA VAL A 254 6.03 -2.08 4.80
C VAL A 254 6.07 -3.28 3.85
N TYR A 255 4.93 -3.68 3.28
CA TYR A 255 4.83 -4.83 2.39
C TYR A 255 5.68 -4.63 1.13
N ALA A 256 5.57 -3.47 0.49
CA ALA A 256 6.36 -3.15 -0.70
C ALA A 256 7.88 -3.18 -0.40
N LEU A 257 8.31 -2.60 0.74
CA LEU A 257 9.70 -2.66 1.18
C LEU A 257 10.15 -4.10 1.41
N VAL A 258 9.35 -4.91 2.12
CA VAL A 258 9.65 -6.34 2.36
C VAL A 258 9.80 -7.08 1.03
N ARG A 259 8.91 -6.87 0.07
CA ARG A 259 9.02 -7.50 -1.25
C ARG A 259 10.30 -7.13 -1.97
N VAL A 260 10.68 -5.86 -1.96
CA VAL A 260 11.92 -5.40 -2.60
C VAL A 260 13.15 -5.98 -1.87
N LEU A 261 13.20 -5.93 -0.55
CA LEU A 261 14.35 -6.44 0.21
C LEU A 261 14.50 -7.96 0.08
N PHE A 262 13.43 -8.74 0.30
CA PHE A 262 13.53 -10.19 0.32
C PHE A 262 13.55 -10.82 -1.07
N ASN A 263 12.81 -10.29 -2.05
CA ASN A 263 12.74 -10.91 -3.38
C ASN A 263 13.83 -10.42 -4.33
N ILE A 264 14.39 -9.22 -4.14
CA ILE A 264 15.35 -8.63 -5.09
C ILE A 264 16.76 -8.58 -4.51
N PHE A 265 16.93 -7.91 -3.37
CA PHE A 265 18.27 -7.69 -2.81
C PHE A 265 18.77 -8.87 -1.97
N GLY A 266 17.85 -9.61 -1.34
CA GLY A 266 18.17 -10.53 -0.25
C GLY A 266 18.45 -9.77 1.06
N MET A 267 18.04 -10.36 2.18
CA MET A 267 18.36 -9.79 3.49
C MET A 267 19.83 -9.99 3.84
N ASN A 268 20.46 -8.93 4.35
CA ASN A 268 21.81 -8.95 4.88
C ASN A 268 21.86 -8.24 6.24
N TYR A 269 23.00 -8.39 6.93
CA TYR A 269 23.19 -7.80 8.26
C TYR A 269 22.95 -6.28 8.28
N THR A 270 23.41 -5.55 7.27
CA THR A 270 23.24 -4.10 7.18
C THR A 270 21.76 -3.70 7.09
N PHE A 271 20.98 -4.36 6.24
CA PHE A 271 19.55 -4.10 6.10
C PHE A 271 18.78 -4.45 7.37
N SER A 272 19.13 -5.57 8.02
CA SER A 272 18.58 -5.93 9.33
C SER A 272 18.84 -4.84 10.36
N VAL A 273 20.08 -4.35 10.48
CA VAL A 273 20.42 -3.27 11.42
C VAL A 273 19.67 -1.98 11.11
N ILE A 274 19.56 -1.59 9.84
CA ILE A 274 18.81 -0.39 9.43
C ILE A 274 17.33 -0.53 9.83
N LEU A 275 16.70 -1.67 9.54
CA LEU A 275 15.31 -1.93 9.92
C LEU A 275 15.14 -1.91 11.45
N MET A 276 16.03 -2.56 12.21
CA MET A 276 15.95 -2.55 13.67
C MET A 276 16.07 -1.12 14.24
N ILE A 277 17.01 -0.31 13.75
CA ILE A 277 17.19 1.07 14.20
C ILE A 277 15.95 1.90 13.87
N LEU A 278 15.46 1.87 12.62
CA LEU A 278 14.26 2.60 12.22
C LEU A 278 13.01 2.14 13.00
N GLY A 279 12.91 0.83 13.27
CA GLY A 279 11.85 0.22 14.04
C GLY A 279 11.83 0.70 15.49
N VAL A 280 12.96 0.63 16.20
CA VAL A 280 13.09 1.11 17.58
C VAL A 280 12.81 2.60 17.68
N ILE A 281 13.40 3.42 16.79
CA ILE A 281 13.17 4.86 16.80
C ILE A 281 11.68 5.17 16.56
N SER A 282 11.05 4.52 15.58
CA SER A 282 9.63 4.75 15.28
C SER A 282 8.71 4.31 16.41
N MET A 283 9.04 3.18 17.06
CA MET A 283 8.33 2.66 18.22
C MET A 283 8.34 3.66 19.37
N LEU A 284 9.52 4.15 19.75
CA LEU A 284 9.72 5.06 20.88
C LEU A 284 9.16 6.45 20.60
N VAL A 285 9.54 7.07 19.48
CA VAL A 285 9.07 8.41 19.14
C VAL A 285 7.56 8.43 18.96
N GLY A 286 6.99 7.40 18.31
CA GLY A 286 5.54 7.28 18.17
C GLY A 286 4.81 7.23 19.52
N VAL A 287 5.28 6.43 20.47
CA VAL A 287 4.61 6.33 21.78
C VAL A 287 4.78 7.60 22.63
N PHE A 288 5.98 8.20 22.64
CA PHE A 288 6.21 9.42 23.42
C PHE A 288 5.41 10.61 22.88
N LEU A 289 5.33 10.76 21.55
CA LEU A 289 4.52 11.82 20.95
C LEU A 289 3.02 11.59 21.15
N ALA A 290 2.56 10.33 21.26
CA ALA A 290 1.16 10.00 21.54
C ALA A 290 0.71 10.48 22.93
N VAL A 291 1.56 10.39 23.96
CA VAL A 291 1.23 10.79 25.34
C VAL A 291 0.85 12.27 25.44
N GLY A 292 1.44 13.12 24.60
CA GLY A 292 1.16 14.56 24.56
C GLY A 292 -0.07 14.97 23.77
N GLN A 293 -0.85 14.03 23.21
CA GLN A 293 -1.98 14.36 22.35
C GLN A 293 -3.31 14.43 23.10
N TRP A 294 -4.09 15.47 22.81
CA TRP A 294 -5.44 15.68 23.33
C TRP A 294 -6.53 15.27 22.34
N ASP A 295 -6.21 15.24 21.04
CA ASP A 295 -7.13 14.74 20.00
C ASP A 295 -7.00 13.22 19.86
N LEU A 296 -8.15 12.52 19.90
CA LEU A 296 -8.18 11.06 19.86
C LEU A 296 -7.67 10.50 18.52
N LYS A 297 -8.02 11.13 17.39
CA LYS A 297 -7.57 10.65 16.07
C LYS A 297 -6.07 10.83 15.91
N ARG A 298 -5.52 11.95 16.38
CA ARG A 298 -4.08 12.25 16.38
C ARG A 298 -3.32 11.34 17.32
N LEU A 299 -3.86 11.04 18.50
CA LEU A 299 -3.30 10.05 19.43
C LEU A 299 -3.19 8.67 18.76
N LEU A 300 -4.26 8.21 18.10
CA LEU A 300 -4.27 6.93 17.38
C LEU A 300 -3.34 6.91 16.17
N ALA A 301 -3.12 8.05 15.52
CA ALA A 301 -2.13 8.19 14.45
C ALA A 301 -0.71 7.94 14.96
N TYR A 302 -0.34 8.52 16.10
CA TYR A 302 0.97 8.27 16.71
C TYR A 302 1.14 6.84 17.22
N HIS A 303 0.08 6.22 17.75
CA HIS A 303 0.10 4.79 18.03
C HIS A 303 0.32 3.97 16.75
N SER A 304 -0.29 4.36 15.61
CA SER A 304 -0.06 3.68 14.33
C SER A 304 1.41 3.71 13.92
N ILE A 305 2.09 4.86 14.11
CA ILE A 305 3.55 4.99 13.88
C ILE A 305 4.33 4.05 14.81
N SER A 306 3.98 4.03 16.10
CA SER A 306 4.63 3.16 17.08
C SER A 306 4.47 1.67 16.74
N GLN A 307 3.26 1.25 16.33
CA GLN A 307 2.97 -0.13 15.93
C GLN A 307 3.69 -0.55 14.65
N ILE A 308 3.84 0.35 13.67
CA ILE A 308 4.70 0.09 12.51
C ILE A 308 6.17 -0.09 12.93
N GLY A 309 6.62 0.62 13.96
CA GLY A 309 7.93 0.41 14.59
C GLY A 309 8.15 -1.03 15.06
N TYR A 310 7.16 -1.62 15.75
CA TYR A 310 7.20 -3.05 16.14
C TYR A 310 7.29 -3.99 14.93
N VAL A 311 6.49 -3.74 13.89
CA VAL A 311 6.49 -4.57 12.67
C VAL A 311 7.86 -4.52 11.99
N ILE A 312 8.43 -3.33 11.82
CA ILE A 312 9.74 -3.14 11.18
C ILE A 312 10.88 -3.73 12.03
N LEU A 313 10.82 -3.59 13.35
CA LEU A 313 11.78 -4.25 14.24
C LEU A 313 11.73 -5.78 14.09
N GLY A 314 10.52 -6.37 14.07
CA GLY A 314 10.34 -7.80 13.88
C GLY A 314 10.90 -8.30 12.54
N ILE A 315 10.66 -7.55 11.45
CA ILE A 315 11.25 -7.86 10.14
C ILE A 315 12.78 -7.76 10.18
N GLY A 316 13.32 -6.74 10.86
CA GLY A 316 14.77 -6.54 10.99
C GLY A 316 15.49 -7.65 11.76
N LEU A 317 14.86 -8.20 12.80
CA LEU A 317 15.38 -9.35 13.56
C LEU A 317 15.56 -10.59 12.69
N GLY A 318 14.68 -10.80 11.70
CA GLY A 318 14.86 -11.85 10.68
C GLY A 318 14.85 -13.28 11.22
N THR A 319 14.38 -13.48 12.46
CA THR A 319 14.22 -14.80 13.08
C THR A 319 12.78 -15.30 12.88
N PRO A 320 12.58 -16.56 12.46
CA PRO A 320 11.25 -17.15 12.28
C PRO A 320 10.45 -17.27 13.58
#